data_AF-A0AA88TQH0-F1
#
_entry.id   AF-A0AA88TQH0-F1
#
_cell.length_a   1.000
_cell.length_b   1.000
_cell.length_c   1.000
_cell.angle_alpha   90.00
_cell.angle_beta   90.00
_cell.angle_gamma   90.00
#
_symmetry.space_group_name_H-M   'P 1'
#
loop_
_entity.id
_entity.type
_entity.pdbx_description
1 polymer ?
#
loop_
_entity_poly.entity_id
_entity_poly.type
_entity_poly.pdbx_seq_one_letter_code
_entity_poly.pdbx_strand_id
1 'polypeptide(L)'
;MLRIPSLKFGRVYRCGKFVFIVALFVILLMNTHNLFASFQRNELTDRRFIGLNKCPACFGTSWCRKFMNSQVTFEMWGRLRFLDFFNVKNVYFAQYGEPREGTRRVVLKRLGSNQELAEIDQKICKRATGRPRCDLIQGMYKTEFARLNGDVRLLTPEVVEGWSDLVHCPSQRLLDRVVRRYAETKDSGSFLLKNLKDTERMQLLMTLAFNPEPLVLQSFPSDEGWPFAKYLGACGRMVAVNYVGEELWSFYNAPWEKRVDLAKQLMDIAEQLTNNDFDFALYLLDVSFDNFAVGPRDGKVIVVDAENIIVADKRLIKQNKPESYDVWYESRYEECDKEACLSFSKDILCSRVTVDHNYYAICQNLLSRFATWRGITGGLLHDPPADIVKDGRLTTLLDECTRPQKLYGRFQAAKELREYLTQLTQLSNTNRDDVTRARVYNELASSCFLKRREEGFSPMTGYHMAAAVSSSNRWTSLQQFINFLPLSFTSSLAPNHESRGVRPGQRDKKLSGSALAHFCRGNKTTLRGSCALERVTGNKSEHICVNTSMALSTLTDGLVMSAFYRAIHPLRVEAGELYLVEGRGGHNHRLSVSQQACQANLKQTFEVEQPFSQDPVSHSGFSQEASG
;
A
#
# COMPACT_ATOMS: atom_id res chain seq x y z
N MET A 1 43.88 -31.59 -14.66
CA MET A 1 43.99 -30.23 -15.22
C MET A 1 43.30 -30.20 -16.58
N LEU A 2 42.17 -29.52 -16.71
CA LEU A 2 41.53 -29.24 -18.01
C LEU A 2 41.37 -27.72 -18.13
N ARG A 3 42.26 -27.07 -18.89
CA ARG A 3 42.17 -25.65 -19.23
C ARG A 3 41.13 -25.47 -20.33
N ILE A 4 39.96 -24.97 -19.99
CA ILE A 4 38.94 -24.51 -20.95
C ILE A 4 39.35 -23.09 -21.41
N PRO A 5 39.34 -22.77 -22.73
CA PRO A 5 39.80 -21.49 -23.23
C PRO A 5 38.77 -20.38 -22.93
N SER A 6 39.09 -19.52 -21.96
CA SER A 6 38.28 -18.38 -21.50
C SER A 6 38.15 -17.22 -22.52
N LEU A 7 38.83 -17.30 -23.66
CA LEU A 7 38.91 -16.19 -24.64
C LEU A 7 37.71 -16.05 -25.59
N LYS A 8 36.81 -17.04 -25.68
CA LYS A 8 35.65 -16.97 -26.59
C LYS A 8 34.40 -16.31 -25.97
N PHE A 9 34.25 -16.37 -24.65
CA PHE A 9 33.08 -15.80 -23.96
C PHE A 9 33.01 -14.27 -24.05
N GLY A 10 34.15 -13.58 -23.96
CA GLY A 10 34.21 -12.11 -24.00
C GLY A 10 33.90 -11.47 -25.36
N ARG A 11 34.06 -12.20 -26.48
CA ARG A 11 33.63 -11.73 -27.82
C ARG A 11 32.15 -11.97 -28.03
N VAL A 12 31.63 -13.13 -27.64
CA VAL A 12 30.20 -13.44 -27.73
C VAL A 12 29.39 -12.48 -26.87
N TYR A 13 29.85 -12.17 -25.65
CA TYR A 13 29.22 -11.19 -24.77
C TYR A 13 29.23 -9.76 -25.37
N ARG A 14 30.33 -9.34 -26.00
CA ARG A 14 30.40 -8.04 -26.69
C ARG A 14 29.49 -7.98 -27.92
N CYS A 15 29.43 -9.06 -28.70
CA CYS A 15 28.57 -9.15 -29.87
C CYS A 15 27.09 -9.19 -29.44
N GLY A 16 26.76 -9.93 -28.38
CA GLY A 16 25.42 -9.92 -27.77
C GLY A 16 25.01 -8.54 -27.24
N LYS A 17 25.91 -7.82 -26.56
CA LYS A 17 25.68 -6.42 -26.17
C LYS A 17 25.44 -5.51 -27.36
N PHE A 18 26.22 -5.65 -28.43
CA PHE A 18 26.06 -4.84 -29.63
C PHE A 18 24.72 -5.13 -30.33
N VAL A 19 24.37 -6.41 -30.50
CA VAL A 19 23.07 -6.81 -31.07
C VAL A 19 21.92 -6.32 -30.20
N PHE A 20 22.04 -6.38 -28.87
CA PHE A 20 21.05 -5.82 -27.95
C PHE A 20 20.91 -4.31 -28.11
N ILE A 21 22.02 -3.56 -28.16
CA ILE A 21 22.01 -2.10 -28.38
C ILE A 21 21.39 -1.75 -29.73
N VAL A 22 21.75 -2.47 -30.79
CA VAL A 22 21.19 -2.26 -32.14
C VAL A 22 19.70 -2.58 -32.16
N ALA A 23 19.25 -3.68 -31.53
CA ALA A 23 17.84 -4.01 -31.40
C ALA A 23 17.07 -2.93 -30.62
N LEU A 24 17.63 -2.44 -29.52
CA LEU A 24 17.05 -1.37 -28.69
C LEU A 24 16.97 -0.05 -29.48
N PHE A 25 18.00 0.25 -30.28
CA PHE A 25 18.03 1.41 -31.17
C PHE A 25 17.01 1.31 -32.31
N VAL A 26 16.86 0.14 -32.93
CA VAL A 26 15.83 -0.10 -33.96
C VAL A 26 14.43 0.00 -33.36
N ILE A 27 14.20 -0.54 -32.16
CA ILE A 27 12.93 -0.41 -31.44
C ILE A 27 12.65 1.06 -31.11
N LEU A 28 13.64 1.81 -30.63
CA LEU A 28 13.52 3.26 -30.38
C LEU A 28 13.17 4.00 -31.67
N LEU A 29 13.90 3.76 -32.77
CA LEU A 29 13.66 4.38 -34.07
C LEU A 29 12.27 4.06 -34.63
N MET A 30 11.84 2.79 -34.58
CA MET A 30 10.49 2.39 -35.00
C MET A 30 9.39 3.05 -34.16
N ASN A 31 9.69 3.35 -32.89
CA ASN A 31 8.76 4.02 -31.98
C ASN A 31 8.99 5.53 -31.87
N THR A 32 9.93 6.14 -32.60
CA THR A 32 10.23 7.58 -32.48
C THR A 32 9.01 8.45 -32.75
N HIS A 33 8.21 8.12 -33.78
CA HIS A 33 6.99 8.84 -34.08
C HIS A 33 5.95 8.73 -32.97
N ASN A 34 5.79 7.54 -32.38
CA ASN A 34 4.88 7.31 -31.26
C ASN A 34 5.36 8.00 -29.97
N LEU A 35 6.67 7.97 -29.71
CA LEU A 35 7.32 8.66 -28.60
C LEU A 35 7.14 10.17 -28.72
N PHE A 36 7.45 10.76 -29.89
CA PHE A 36 7.34 12.19 -30.13
C PHE A 36 5.88 12.66 -30.07
N ALA A 37 4.95 11.88 -30.64
CA ALA A 37 3.52 12.16 -30.55
C ALA A 37 3.01 12.14 -29.10
N SER A 38 3.49 11.20 -28.28
CA SER A 38 3.10 11.09 -26.86
C SER A 38 3.59 12.25 -26.00
N PHE A 39 4.70 12.89 -26.38
CA PHE A 39 5.18 14.11 -25.72
C PHE A 39 4.51 15.39 -26.23
N GLN A 40 4.04 15.42 -27.48
CA GLN A 40 3.43 16.59 -28.09
C GLN A 40 1.91 16.70 -27.88
N ARG A 41 1.20 15.57 -27.73
CA ARG A 41 -0.27 15.56 -27.57
C ARG A 41 -0.65 15.06 -26.18
N ASN A 42 -1.57 15.78 -25.54
CA ASN A 42 -2.21 15.29 -24.33
C ASN A 42 -3.31 14.28 -24.69
N GLU A 43 -3.00 12.98 -24.66
CA GLU A 43 -3.98 11.93 -24.97
C GLU A 43 -5.23 11.97 -24.08
N LEU A 44 -5.14 12.57 -22.89
CA LEU A 44 -6.28 12.76 -21.99
C LEU A 44 -7.38 13.66 -22.57
N THR A 45 -7.09 14.44 -23.62
CA THR A 45 -8.12 15.19 -24.35
C THR A 45 -8.84 14.35 -25.40
N ASP A 46 -8.31 13.17 -25.77
CA ASP A 46 -8.95 12.29 -26.75
C ASP A 46 -10.12 11.54 -26.11
N ARG A 47 -11.31 11.77 -26.66
CA ARG A 47 -12.57 11.14 -26.26
C ARG A 47 -12.53 9.62 -26.37
N ARG A 48 -11.77 9.06 -27.32
CA ARG A 48 -11.62 7.60 -27.50
C ARG A 48 -10.71 7.01 -26.43
N PHE A 49 -9.63 7.71 -26.12
CA PHE A 49 -8.67 7.29 -25.11
C PHE A 49 -9.32 7.16 -23.73
N ILE A 50 -10.05 8.19 -23.28
CA ILE A 50 -10.75 8.17 -21.99
C ILE A 50 -12.07 7.39 -22.04
N GLY A 51 -12.47 6.86 -23.19
CA GLY A 51 -13.72 6.10 -23.35
C GLY A 51 -15.00 6.93 -23.24
N LEU A 52 -14.94 8.25 -23.44
CA LEU A 52 -16.11 9.14 -23.43
C LEU A 52 -17.07 8.84 -24.58
N ASN A 53 -16.58 8.32 -25.70
CA ASN A 53 -17.41 7.88 -26.82
C ASN A 53 -18.22 6.60 -26.53
N LYS A 54 -18.06 5.99 -25.36
CA LYS A 54 -18.83 4.81 -24.93
C LYS A 54 -19.98 5.16 -23.97
N CYS A 55 -20.09 6.41 -23.51
CA CYS A 55 -21.19 6.82 -22.63
C CYS A 55 -22.56 6.61 -23.31
N PRO A 56 -23.58 6.08 -22.60
CA PRO A 56 -23.67 5.96 -21.14
C PRO A 56 -23.01 4.72 -20.51
N ALA A 57 -22.36 3.84 -21.27
CA ALA A 57 -21.56 2.72 -20.74
C ALA A 57 -20.20 3.20 -20.18
N CYS A 58 -20.24 4.09 -19.20
CA CYS A 58 -19.10 4.81 -18.64
C CYS A 58 -19.31 5.14 -17.17
N PHE A 59 -18.27 5.64 -16.47
CA PHE A 59 -18.32 5.91 -15.02
C PHE A 59 -18.85 7.30 -14.67
N GLY A 60 -18.77 8.25 -15.60
CA GLY A 60 -19.30 9.59 -15.39
C GLY A 60 -18.79 10.64 -16.37
N THR A 61 -19.20 11.88 -16.17
CA THR A 61 -18.89 13.04 -17.04
C THR A 61 -18.62 14.35 -16.30
N SER A 62 -18.66 14.38 -14.97
CA SER A 62 -18.52 15.57 -14.14
C SER A 62 -17.21 16.33 -14.39
N TRP A 63 -16.13 15.62 -14.70
CA TRP A 63 -14.80 16.17 -14.90
C TRP A 63 -14.42 16.37 -16.37
N CYS A 64 -15.27 16.01 -17.33
CA CYS A 64 -14.90 16.03 -18.74
C CYS A 64 -14.43 17.41 -19.24
N ARG A 65 -14.96 18.51 -18.72
CA ARG A 65 -14.49 19.86 -19.08
C ARG A 65 -13.02 20.07 -18.71
N LYS A 66 -12.55 19.56 -17.57
CA LYS A 66 -11.15 19.69 -17.12
C LYS A 66 -10.21 18.90 -18.04
N PHE A 67 -10.62 17.70 -18.46
CA PHE A 67 -9.89 16.90 -19.45
C PHE A 67 -9.83 17.60 -20.82
N MET A 68 -10.97 18.01 -21.37
CA MET A 68 -11.04 18.62 -22.71
C MET A 68 -10.33 19.97 -22.81
N ASN A 69 -10.25 20.72 -21.70
CA ASN A 69 -9.52 21.98 -21.63
C ASN A 69 -8.01 21.82 -21.35
N SER A 70 -7.47 20.60 -21.47
CA SER A 70 -6.06 20.29 -21.20
C SER A 70 -5.58 20.67 -19.79
N GLN A 71 -6.48 20.74 -18.81
CA GLN A 71 -6.11 21.05 -17.42
C GLN A 71 -5.52 19.83 -16.70
N VAL A 72 -5.82 18.62 -17.17
CA VAL A 72 -5.25 17.37 -16.66
C VAL A 72 -4.26 16.84 -17.68
N THR A 73 -3.01 16.58 -17.26
CA THR A 73 -1.94 16.07 -18.12
C THR A 73 -1.19 14.95 -17.42
N PHE A 74 -0.70 13.95 -18.17
CA PHE A 74 0.13 12.90 -17.58
C PHE A 74 1.44 13.44 -17.01
N GLU A 75 1.84 12.85 -15.88
CA GLU A 75 3.18 13.04 -15.32
C GLU A 75 4.24 12.40 -16.23
N MET A 76 5.46 12.93 -16.21
CA MET A 76 6.52 12.74 -17.23
C MET A 76 6.70 11.29 -17.73
N TRP A 77 6.73 10.30 -16.84
CA TRP A 77 6.85 8.88 -17.20
C TRP A 77 5.52 8.23 -17.62
N GLY A 78 4.38 8.72 -17.14
CA GLY A 78 3.05 8.31 -17.60
C GLY A 78 2.75 8.73 -19.04
N ARG A 79 3.59 9.59 -19.64
CA ARG A 79 3.58 9.87 -21.09
C ARG A 79 4.27 8.78 -21.90
N LEU A 80 5.03 7.86 -21.30
CA LEU A 80 5.71 6.78 -22.02
C LEU A 80 4.81 5.54 -22.12
N ARG A 81 3.96 5.49 -23.15
CA ARG A 81 2.94 4.44 -23.36
C ARG A 81 3.47 3.00 -23.38
N PHE A 82 4.74 2.77 -23.71
CA PHE A 82 5.28 1.41 -23.71
C PHE A 82 5.39 0.81 -22.29
N LEU A 83 5.38 1.65 -21.25
CA LEU A 83 5.38 1.21 -19.85
C LEU A 83 3.99 0.75 -19.37
N ASP A 84 2.92 0.97 -20.16
CA ASP A 84 1.56 0.55 -19.82
C ASP A 84 1.42 -0.97 -19.70
N PHE A 85 2.34 -1.76 -20.26
CA PHE A 85 2.35 -3.21 -20.11
C PHE A 85 2.48 -3.65 -18.65
N PHE A 86 3.17 -2.85 -17.82
CA PHE A 86 3.30 -3.11 -16.38
C PHE A 86 2.13 -2.57 -15.55
N ASN A 87 1.18 -1.88 -16.19
CA ASN A 87 0.07 -1.22 -15.54
C ASN A 87 -1.23 -2.05 -15.63
N VAL A 88 -1.24 -3.19 -14.94
CA VAL A 88 -2.33 -4.20 -15.06
C VAL A 88 -3.71 -3.62 -14.72
N LYS A 89 -3.80 -2.74 -13.70
CA LYS A 89 -5.05 -2.05 -13.29
C LYS A 89 -5.31 -0.72 -14.01
N ASN A 90 -4.45 -0.30 -14.94
CA ASN A 90 -4.57 0.97 -15.69
C ASN A 90 -4.70 2.21 -14.77
N VAL A 91 -3.76 2.37 -13.83
CA VAL A 91 -3.62 3.51 -12.92
C VAL A 91 -2.55 4.47 -13.44
N TYR A 92 -2.87 5.75 -13.60
CA TYR A 92 -1.97 6.74 -14.18
C TYR A 92 -1.79 7.94 -13.26
N PHE A 93 -0.54 8.36 -13.04
CA PHE A 93 -0.25 9.60 -12.34
C PHE A 93 -0.33 10.79 -13.29
N ALA A 94 -1.03 11.84 -12.86
CA ALA A 94 -1.28 13.04 -13.64
C ALA A 94 -1.16 14.30 -12.79
N GLN A 95 -1.00 15.43 -13.47
CA GLN A 95 -1.04 16.76 -12.89
C GLN A 95 -2.32 17.46 -13.34
N TYR A 96 -3.01 18.06 -12.38
CA TYR A 96 -4.17 18.90 -12.60
C TYR A 96 -3.81 20.35 -12.28
N GLY A 97 -3.86 21.22 -13.28
CA GLY A 97 -3.68 22.66 -13.15
C GLY A 97 -5.00 23.34 -12.81
N GLU A 98 -5.12 23.82 -11.57
CA GLU A 98 -6.23 24.66 -11.14
C GLU A 98 -5.88 26.13 -11.47
N PRO A 99 -6.72 26.88 -12.22
CA PRO A 99 -6.37 28.25 -12.64
C PRO A 99 -6.04 29.23 -11.50
N ARG A 100 -6.41 28.91 -10.25
CA ARG A 100 -6.24 29.77 -9.07
C ARG A 100 -5.37 29.17 -7.96
N GLU A 101 -5.20 27.86 -7.91
CA GLU A 101 -4.57 27.15 -6.77
C GLU A 101 -3.27 26.43 -7.18
N GLY A 102 -2.84 26.56 -8.43
CA GLY A 102 -1.62 25.94 -8.95
C GLY A 102 -1.83 24.49 -9.41
N THR A 103 -0.73 23.78 -9.63
CA THR A 103 -0.75 22.38 -10.09
C THR A 103 -0.77 21.42 -8.90
N ARG A 104 -1.67 20.44 -8.94
CA ARG A 104 -1.76 19.36 -7.95
C ARG A 104 -1.69 18.00 -8.63
N ARG A 105 -1.07 17.02 -7.95
CA ARG A 105 -1.03 15.64 -8.43
C ARG A 105 -2.38 14.96 -8.22
N VAL A 106 -2.78 14.17 -9.20
CA VAL A 106 -4.01 13.36 -9.20
C VAL A 106 -3.70 11.98 -9.75
N VAL A 107 -4.51 11.00 -9.38
CA VAL A 107 -4.42 9.64 -9.90
C VAL A 107 -5.63 9.38 -10.78
N LEU A 108 -5.40 8.87 -11.98
CA LEU A 108 -6.42 8.52 -12.94
C LEU A 108 -6.54 7.00 -13.02
N LYS A 109 -7.74 6.46 -12.83
CA LYS A 109 -7.99 5.02 -12.84
C LYS A 109 -8.99 4.67 -13.93
N ARG A 110 -8.71 3.60 -14.69
CA ARG A 110 -9.72 2.99 -15.58
C ARG A 110 -10.55 1.91 -14.90
N LEU A 111 -10.25 1.58 -13.65
CA LEU A 111 -11.02 0.66 -12.80
C LEU A 111 -11.10 -0.77 -13.35
N GLY A 112 -10.07 -1.18 -14.07
CA GLY A 112 -9.99 -2.50 -14.69
C GLY A 112 -8.96 -2.55 -15.81
N SER A 113 -8.51 -3.77 -16.09
CA SER A 113 -7.64 -4.08 -17.21
C SER A 113 -8.36 -3.86 -18.56
N ASN A 114 -7.59 -3.76 -19.65
CA ASN A 114 -8.19 -3.61 -20.98
C ASN A 114 -9.06 -4.82 -21.38
N GLN A 115 -8.73 -6.00 -20.86
CA GLN A 115 -9.50 -7.22 -21.09
C GLN A 115 -10.85 -7.16 -20.37
N GLU A 116 -10.87 -6.85 -19.07
CA GLU A 116 -12.12 -6.73 -18.29
C GLU A 116 -13.04 -5.67 -18.88
N LEU A 117 -12.50 -4.52 -19.28
CA LEU A 117 -13.25 -3.46 -19.94
C LEU A 117 -13.85 -3.90 -21.29
N ALA A 118 -13.18 -4.77 -22.03
CA ALA A 118 -13.70 -5.34 -23.28
C ALA A 118 -14.74 -6.43 -23.01
N GLU A 119 -14.60 -7.20 -21.95
CA GLU A 119 -15.58 -8.21 -21.53
C GLU A 119 -16.91 -7.57 -21.10
N ILE A 120 -16.86 -6.42 -20.43
CA ILE A 120 -18.05 -5.60 -20.16
C ILE A 120 -18.76 -5.22 -21.46
N ASP A 121 -18.02 -4.69 -22.44
CA ASP A 121 -18.60 -4.25 -23.71
C ASP A 121 -19.34 -5.40 -24.38
N GLN A 122 -18.73 -6.58 -24.38
CA GLN A 122 -19.35 -7.80 -24.89
C GLN A 122 -20.57 -8.22 -24.08
N LYS A 123 -20.54 -8.13 -22.75
CA LYS A 123 -21.69 -8.45 -21.88
C LYS A 123 -22.87 -7.52 -22.16
N ILE A 124 -22.63 -6.21 -22.22
CA ILE A 124 -23.64 -5.21 -22.58
C ILE A 124 -24.23 -5.53 -23.96
N CYS A 125 -23.39 -5.77 -24.96
CA CYS A 125 -23.87 -6.07 -26.31
C CYS A 125 -24.65 -7.38 -26.40
N LYS A 126 -24.21 -8.43 -25.70
CA LYS A 126 -24.92 -9.71 -25.63
C LYS A 126 -26.30 -9.54 -24.99
N ARG A 127 -26.41 -8.77 -23.90
CA ARG A 127 -27.69 -8.49 -23.24
C ARG A 127 -28.61 -7.64 -24.12
N ALA A 128 -28.07 -6.65 -24.82
CA ALA A 128 -28.85 -5.73 -25.64
C ALA A 128 -29.32 -6.31 -26.99
N THR A 129 -28.54 -7.19 -27.61
CA THR A 129 -28.73 -7.63 -29.01
C THR A 129 -28.55 -9.13 -29.26
N GLY A 130 -28.12 -9.90 -28.26
CA GLY A 130 -27.71 -11.30 -28.42
C GLY A 130 -26.35 -11.50 -29.11
N ARG A 131 -25.67 -10.43 -29.52
CA ARG A 131 -24.40 -10.47 -30.27
C ARG A 131 -23.23 -9.93 -29.44
N PRO A 132 -21.99 -10.42 -29.68
CA PRO A 132 -20.81 -9.97 -28.92
C PRO A 132 -20.35 -8.55 -29.25
N ARG A 133 -20.87 -7.94 -30.33
CA ARG A 133 -20.54 -6.57 -30.74
C ARG A 133 -21.81 -5.84 -31.15
N CYS A 134 -21.89 -4.57 -30.76
CA CYS A 134 -22.99 -3.67 -31.00
C CYS A 134 -22.50 -2.23 -30.86
N ASP A 135 -23.32 -1.26 -31.26
CA ASP A 135 -23.15 0.12 -30.79
C ASP A 135 -23.50 0.17 -29.31
N LEU A 136 -22.50 0.39 -28.45
CA LEU A 136 -22.68 0.44 -27.00
C LEU A 136 -23.63 1.54 -26.55
N ILE A 137 -23.66 2.67 -27.27
CA ILE A 137 -24.51 3.81 -26.92
C ILE A 137 -25.97 3.37 -27.03
N GLN A 138 -26.34 2.80 -28.17
CA GLN A 138 -27.69 2.28 -28.39
C GLN A 138 -27.96 0.99 -27.60
N GLY A 139 -26.95 0.17 -27.39
CA GLY A 139 -27.04 -1.10 -26.66
C GLY A 139 -27.45 -0.89 -25.21
N MET A 140 -26.87 0.09 -24.52
CA MET A 140 -27.19 0.37 -23.11
C MET A 140 -28.67 0.62 -22.87
N TYR A 141 -29.34 1.38 -23.74
CA TYR A 141 -30.79 1.65 -23.64
C TYR A 141 -31.67 0.40 -23.77
N LYS A 142 -31.12 -0.72 -24.24
CA LYS A 142 -31.82 -2.00 -24.38
C LYS A 142 -31.53 -2.98 -23.24
N THR A 143 -30.67 -2.61 -22.30
CA THR A 143 -30.31 -3.43 -21.13
C THR A 143 -31.20 -3.12 -19.92
N GLU A 144 -31.11 -3.96 -18.89
CA GLU A 144 -31.73 -3.76 -17.59
C GLU A 144 -31.36 -2.43 -16.92
N PHE A 145 -30.17 -1.88 -17.22
CA PHE A 145 -29.74 -0.57 -16.73
C PHE A 145 -30.67 0.57 -17.17
N ALA A 146 -31.36 0.39 -18.30
CA ALA A 146 -32.37 1.31 -18.80
C ALA A 146 -33.80 0.89 -18.45
N ARG A 147 -34.04 -0.34 -17.97
CA ARG A 147 -35.38 -0.79 -17.56
C ARG A 147 -35.75 -0.39 -16.15
N LEU A 148 -34.74 -0.13 -15.31
CA LEU A 148 -34.92 0.54 -14.02
C LEU A 148 -35.44 1.99 -14.15
N ASN A 149 -35.75 2.46 -15.38
CA ASN A 149 -36.30 3.77 -15.72
C ASN A 149 -37.83 3.93 -15.53
N GLY A 150 -38.54 2.97 -14.90
CA GLY A 150 -39.98 3.10 -14.62
C GLY A 150 -40.33 4.06 -13.47
N ASP A 151 -41.53 3.93 -12.90
CA ASP A 151 -42.03 4.66 -11.70
C ASP A 151 -41.22 4.41 -10.40
N VAL A 152 -40.11 3.68 -10.49
CA VAL A 152 -39.28 3.29 -9.35
C VAL A 152 -38.55 4.52 -8.83
N ARG A 153 -39.05 5.04 -7.70
CA ARG A 153 -38.53 6.26 -7.06
C ARG A 153 -37.17 6.06 -6.38
N LEU A 154 -36.85 4.83 -5.99
CA LEU A 154 -35.74 4.46 -5.11
C LEU A 154 -34.95 3.27 -5.65
N LEU A 155 -33.64 3.26 -5.42
CA LEU A 155 -32.84 2.05 -5.63
C LEU A 155 -33.11 1.11 -4.45
N THR A 156 -33.63 -0.10 -4.71
CA THR A 156 -34.00 -1.04 -3.64
C THR A 156 -33.04 -2.23 -3.57
N PRO A 157 -32.86 -2.85 -2.38
CA PRO A 157 -31.98 -4.00 -2.18
C PRO A 157 -32.18 -5.13 -3.20
N GLU A 158 -33.43 -5.50 -3.46
CA GLU A 158 -33.80 -6.67 -4.29
C GLU A 158 -33.31 -6.56 -5.73
N VAL A 159 -33.06 -5.33 -6.20
CA VAL A 159 -32.59 -5.07 -7.57
C VAL A 159 -31.10 -5.32 -7.70
N VAL A 160 -30.31 -4.93 -6.70
CA VAL A 160 -28.85 -4.78 -6.81
C VAL A 160 -28.06 -5.77 -5.96
N GLU A 161 -28.73 -6.54 -5.11
CA GLU A 161 -28.09 -7.55 -4.27
C GLU A 161 -27.20 -8.49 -5.10
N GLY A 162 -25.95 -8.65 -4.67
CA GLY A 162 -24.96 -9.52 -5.30
C GLY A 162 -24.33 -8.97 -6.59
N TRP A 163 -24.62 -7.72 -7.00
CA TRP A 163 -24.01 -7.15 -8.21
C TRP A 163 -22.51 -6.85 -8.04
N SER A 164 -22.08 -6.47 -6.84
CA SER A 164 -20.69 -6.24 -6.45
C SER A 164 -20.52 -6.38 -4.94
N ASP A 165 -19.29 -6.34 -4.44
CA ASP A 165 -19.01 -6.46 -3.00
C ASP A 165 -19.71 -5.37 -2.17
N LEU A 166 -19.80 -4.15 -2.70
CA LEU A 166 -20.49 -3.02 -2.06
C LEU A 166 -21.98 -3.34 -1.77
N VAL A 167 -22.62 -4.12 -2.63
CA VAL A 167 -24.04 -4.51 -2.52
C VAL A 167 -24.19 -6.02 -2.36
N HIS A 168 -23.25 -6.68 -1.67
CA HIS A 168 -23.42 -8.09 -1.28
C HIS A 168 -24.60 -8.25 -0.31
N CYS A 169 -24.77 -7.30 0.63
CA CYS A 169 -25.89 -7.24 1.56
C CYS A 169 -26.45 -5.81 1.67
N PRO A 170 -27.12 -5.32 0.62
CA PRO A 170 -27.53 -3.93 0.54
C PRO A 170 -28.66 -3.63 1.55
N SER A 171 -28.54 -2.52 2.27
CA SER A 171 -29.65 -1.92 3.02
C SER A 171 -30.22 -0.73 2.26
N GLN A 172 -31.50 -0.42 2.48
CA GLN A 172 -32.09 0.80 1.90
C GLN A 172 -31.30 2.05 2.32
N ARG A 173 -30.80 2.08 3.57
CA ARG A 173 -29.97 3.18 4.09
C ARG A 173 -28.66 3.33 3.32
N LEU A 174 -28.00 2.23 2.97
CA LEU A 174 -26.81 2.25 2.14
C LEU A 174 -27.13 2.78 0.73
N LEU A 175 -28.17 2.26 0.10
CA LEU A 175 -28.56 2.66 -1.26
C LEU A 175 -28.98 4.14 -1.32
N ASP A 176 -29.74 4.61 -0.34
CA ASP A 176 -30.10 6.02 -0.21
C ASP A 176 -28.86 6.90 -0.06
N ARG A 177 -27.85 6.44 0.69
CA ARG A 177 -26.57 7.14 0.84
C ARG A 177 -25.78 7.17 -0.46
N VAL A 178 -25.71 6.06 -1.19
CA VAL A 178 -25.05 5.96 -2.50
C VAL A 178 -25.68 6.94 -3.49
N VAL A 179 -27.00 6.95 -3.62
CA VAL A 179 -27.70 7.86 -4.54
C VAL A 179 -27.52 9.32 -4.09
N ARG A 180 -27.68 9.60 -2.79
CA ARG A 180 -27.52 10.96 -2.23
C ARG A 180 -26.15 11.55 -2.49
N ARG A 181 -25.09 10.73 -2.41
CA ARG A 181 -23.69 11.16 -2.56
C ARG A 181 -23.13 11.03 -3.96
N TYR A 182 -23.95 10.61 -4.94
CA TYR A 182 -23.50 10.49 -6.31
C TYR A 182 -23.14 11.86 -6.89
N ALA A 183 -21.85 12.06 -7.16
CA ALA A 183 -21.25 13.34 -7.54
C ALA A 183 -21.24 13.60 -9.06
N GLU A 184 -21.72 12.65 -9.86
CA GLU A 184 -21.80 12.79 -11.33
C GLU A 184 -23.07 13.51 -11.81
N THR A 185 -23.90 13.98 -10.88
CA THR A 185 -25.07 14.82 -11.16
C THR A 185 -24.90 16.23 -10.60
N LYS A 186 -25.61 17.20 -11.18
CA LYS A 186 -25.68 18.57 -10.64
C LYS A 186 -26.57 18.67 -9.42
N ASP A 187 -27.56 17.78 -9.29
CA ASP A 187 -28.54 17.77 -8.22
C ASP A 187 -28.12 16.80 -7.10
N SER A 188 -26.84 16.87 -6.71
CA SER A 188 -26.31 16.06 -5.61
C SER A 188 -27.03 16.39 -4.29
N GLY A 189 -27.29 15.37 -3.47
CA GLY A 189 -28.05 15.50 -2.22
C GLY A 189 -29.47 14.92 -2.26
N SER A 190 -30.00 14.56 -3.44
CA SER A 190 -31.25 13.80 -3.55
C SER A 190 -31.00 12.29 -3.46
N PHE A 191 -31.81 11.56 -2.69
CA PHE A 191 -31.80 10.08 -2.67
C PHE A 191 -32.76 9.45 -3.70
N LEU A 192 -33.57 10.27 -4.39
CA LEU A 192 -34.53 9.78 -5.38
C LEU A 192 -33.86 9.59 -6.75
N LEU A 193 -33.98 8.39 -7.31
CA LEU A 193 -33.44 8.06 -8.65
C LEU A 193 -34.07 8.90 -9.77
N LYS A 194 -35.33 9.31 -9.59
CA LYS A 194 -36.07 10.14 -10.57
C LYS A 194 -35.40 11.49 -10.85
N ASN A 195 -34.58 11.99 -9.92
CA ASN A 195 -33.87 13.26 -10.06
C ASN A 195 -32.57 13.11 -10.86
N LEU A 196 -32.08 11.88 -11.05
CA LEU A 196 -30.98 11.59 -11.97
C LEU A 196 -31.53 11.55 -13.39
N LYS A 197 -30.78 12.09 -14.36
CA LYS A 197 -31.07 11.84 -15.78
C LYS A 197 -30.86 10.37 -16.10
N ASP A 198 -31.53 9.87 -17.14
CA ASP A 198 -31.41 8.46 -17.54
C ASP A 198 -29.94 8.04 -17.78
N THR A 199 -29.13 8.92 -18.37
CA THR A 199 -27.70 8.66 -18.57
C THR A 199 -26.91 8.59 -17.26
N GLU A 200 -27.21 9.46 -16.29
CA GLU A 200 -26.57 9.49 -14.97
C GLU A 200 -26.95 8.25 -14.16
N ARG A 201 -28.22 7.83 -14.28
CA ARG A 201 -28.75 6.61 -13.66
C ARG A 201 -28.07 5.35 -14.23
N MET A 202 -27.93 5.26 -15.55
CA MET A 202 -27.19 4.16 -16.19
C MET A 202 -25.72 4.13 -15.78
N GLN A 203 -25.07 5.29 -15.66
CA GLN A 203 -23.68 5.40 -15.20
C GLN A 203 -23.52 4.93 -13.75
N LEU A 204 -24.43 5.32 -12.86
CA LEU A 204 -24.48 4.85 -11.48
C LEU A 204 -24.58 3.32 -11.43
N LEU A 205 -25.57 2.74 -12.11
CA LEU A 205 -25.80 1.29 -12.10
C LEU A 205 -24.66 0.50 -12.75
N MET A 206 -24.09 1.03 -13.84
CA MET A 206 -22.93 0.45 -14.51
C MET A 206 -21.69 0.46 -13.60
N THR A 207 -21.45 1.57 -12.88
CA THR A 207 -20.36 1.67 -11.92
C THR A 207 -20.57 0.67 -10.78
N LEU A 208 -21.78 0.61 -10.23
CA LEU A 208 -22.15 -0.30 -9.15
C LEU A 208 -21.93 -1.77 -9.52
N ALA A 209 -22.27 -2.16 -10.74
CA ALA A 209 -22.18 -3.54 -11.22
C ALA A 209 -20.77 -3.97 -11.65
N PHE A 210 -19.88 -3.02 -11.98
CA PHE A 210 -18.56 -3.37 -12.52
C PHE A 210 -17.44 -3.12 -11.53
N ASN A 211 -17.31 -1.88 -11.05
CA ASN A 211 -16.27 -1.53 -10.11
C ASN A 211 -16.82 -0.45 -9.16
N PRO A 212 -17.19 -0.84 -7.93
CA PRO A 212 -17.84 0.05 -6.99
C PRO A 212 -16.88 1.03 -6.32
N GLU A 213 -15.57 0.99 -6.57
CA GLU A 213 -14.57 1.88 -5.93
C GLU A 213 -15.04 3.35 -5.95
N PRO A 214 -15.43 3.96 -7.10
CA PRO A 214 -15.86 5.35 -7.12
C PRO A 214 -17.06 5.62 -6.23
N LEU A 215 -17.98 4.65 -6.11
CA LEU A 215 -19.18 4.79 -5.29
C LEU A 215 -18.86 4.65 -3.81
N VAL A 216 -17.89 3.82 -3.43
CA VAL A 216 -17.36 3.76 -2.06
C VAL A 216 -16.74 5.11 -1.69
N LEU A 217 -15.83 5.64 -2.51
CA LEU A 217 -15.15 6.91 -2.25
C LEU A 217 -16.13 8.11 -2.15
N GLN A 218 -17.22 8.08 -2.93
CA GLN A 218 -18.27 9.10 -2.88
C GLN A 218 -19.18 8.92 -1.65
N SER A 219 -19.56 7.68 -1.36
CA SER A 219 -20.49 7.36 -0.28
C SER A 219 -19.84 7.48 1.09
N PHE A 220 -18.54 7.27 1.22
CA PHE A 220 -17.78 7.34 2.46
C PHE A 220 -16.62 8.31 2.30
N PRO A 221 -16.89 9.61 2.19
CA PRO A 221 -15.87 10.58 1.81
C PRO A 221 -15.02 11.01 3.01
N SER A 222 -13.81 11.46 2.72
CA SER A 222 -12.83 11.84 3.74
C SER A 222 -13.16 13.12 4.52
N ASP A 223 -14.04 13.97 4.01
CA ASP A 223 -14.58 15.14 4.73
C ASP A 223 -15.54 14.74 5.88
N GLU A 224 -16.09 13.52 5.84
CA GLU A 224 -16.78 12.88 6.96
C GLU A 224 -15.85 12.06 7.86
N GLY A 225 -14.53 12.16 7.64
CA GLY A 225 -13.52 11.48 8.44
C GLY A 225 -13.18 10.07 7.97
N TRP A 226 -13.79 9.55 6.90
CA TRP A 226 -13.47 8.22 6.39
C TRP A 226 -12.04 8.15 5.80
N PRO A 227 -11.31 7.04 5.99
CA PRO A 227 -9.89 6.94 5.63
C PRO A 227 -9.66 6.61 4.15
N PHE A 228 -10.42 7.23 3.24
CA PHE A 228 -10.36 6.96 1.80
C PHE A 228 -9.79 8.14 1.00
N ALA A 229 -9.22 7.83 -0.16
CA ALA A 229 -8.87 8.83 -1.15
C ALA A 229 -10.09 9.66 -1.56
N LYS A 230 -9.89 10.96 -1.77
CA LYS A 230 -10.93 11.88 -2.21
C LYS A 230 -11.24 11.66 -3.69
N TYR A 231 -12.48 11.25 -3.97
CA TYR A 231 -13.04 11.27 -5.31
C TYR A 231 -13.09 12.71 -5.83
N LEU A 232 -12.61 12.93 -7.06
CA LEU A 232 -12.61 14.26 -7.66
C LEU A 232 -13.68 14.38 -8.77
N GLY A 233 -13.85 13.33 -9.57
CA GLY A 233 -14.83 13.25 -10.66
C GLY A 233 -14.46 12.20 -11.71
N ALA A 234 -15.28 12.06 -12.75
CA ALA A 234 -15.01 11.15 -13.86
C ALA A 234 -15.16 11.81 -15.23
N CYS A 235 -14.51 11.22 -16.24
CA CYS A 235 -14.82 11.46 -17.64
C CYS A 235 -14.71 10.19 -18.47
N GLY A 236 -15.84 9.74 -19.01
CA GLY A 236 -15.89 8.47 -19.74
C GLY A 236 -15.60 7.30 -18.80
N ARG A 237 -14.65 6.45 -19.16
CA ARG A 237 -14.17 5.32 -18.36
C ARG A 237 -12.92 5.64 -17.55
N MET A 238 -12.71 6.90 -17.22
CA MET A 238 -11.59 7.35 -16.42
C MET A 238 -12.11 8.10 -15.20
N VAL A 239 -11.71 7.62 -14.02
CA VAL A 239 -12.00 8.25 -12.74
C VAL A 239 -10.77 8.99 -12.26
N ALA A 240 -10.95 10.19 -11.74
CA ALA A 240 -9.91 10.99 -11.12
C ALA A 240 -10.10 11.00 -9.60
N VAL A 241 -9.03 10.66 -8.88
CA VAL A 241 -8.94 10.71 -7.42
C VAL A 241 -7.74 11.56 -7.01
N ASN A 242 -7.75 12.10 -5.79
CA ASN A 242 -6.59 12.84 -5.30
C ASN A 242 -5.37 11.92 -5.16
N TYR A 243 -4.18 12.47 -5.42
CA TYR A 243 -2.96 11.79 -5.05
C TYR A 243 -2.72 11.97 -3.54
N VAL A 244 -2.58 10.85 -2.82
CA VAL A 244 -2.28 10.85 -1.38
C VAL A 244 -0.78 10.97 -1.15
N GLY A 245 0.00 10.05 -1.70
CA GLY A 245 1.44 9.96 -1.45
C GLY A 245 2.02 8.64 -1.96
N GLU A 246 3.13 8.21 -1.36
CA GLU A 246 3.75 6.93 -1.70
C GLU A 246 2.98 5.76 -1.09
N GLU A 247 2.98 4.63 -1.79
CA GLU A 247 2.40 3.38 -1.31
C GLU A 247 3.11 2.91 -0.03
N LEU A 248 2.40 2.15 0.80
CA LEU A 248 2.91 1.68 2.09
C LEU A 248 4.21 0.87 1.95
N TRP A 249 4.38 0.17 0.82
CA TRP A 249 5.57 -0.62 0.51
C TRP A 249 6.86 0.20 0.54
N SER A 250 6.82 1.48 0.13
CA SER A 250 7.99 2.37 0.19
C SER A 250 8.55 2.52 1.62
N PHE A 251 7.71 2.30 2.64
CA PHE A 251 8.07 2.43 4.04
C PHE A 251 8.45 1.09 4.69
N TYR A 252 8.52 0.00 3.93
CA TYR A 252 8.87 -1.31 4.47
C TYR A 252 10.21 -1.28 5.22
N ASN A 253 11.23 -0.62 4.67
CA ASN A 253 12.55 -0.46 5.31
C ASN A 253 12.73 0.90 6.02
N ALA A 254 11.64 1.62 6.32
CA ALA A 254 11.72 2.87 7.07
C ALA A 254 12.21 2.63 8.52
N PRO A 255 12.69 3.68 9.22
CA PRO A 255 13.02 3.59 10.64
C PRO A 255 11.89 2.94 11.44
N TRP A 256 12.24 2.12 12.44
CA TRP A 256 11.30 1.32 13.23
C TRP A 256 10.16 2.18 13.78
N GLU A 257 10.47 3.37 14.28
CA GLU A 257 9.53 4.31 14.86
C GLU A 257 8.48 4.77 13.85
N LYS A 258 8.90 4.97 12.59
CA LYS A 258 7.97 5.32 11.51
C LYS A 258 7.07 4.14 11.17
N ARG A 259 7.60 2.92 11.15
CA ARG A 259 6.81 1.71 10.88
C ARG A 259 5.79 1.43 11.98
N VAL A 260 6.14 1.68 13.24
CA VAL A 260 5.23 1.60 14.39
C VAL A 260 4.11 2.64 14.27
N ASP A 261 4.42 3.89 13.93
CA ASP A 261 3.42 4.93 13.66
C ASP A 261 2.43 4.51 12.55
N LEU A 262 2.94 4.00 11.42
CA LEU A 262 2.10 3.52 10.32
C LEU A 262 1.26 2.30 10.73
N ALA A 263 1.83 1.35 11.47
CA ALA A 263 1.12 0.18 11.99
C ALA A 263 -0.01 0.57 12.94
N LYS A 264 0.22 1.57 13.80
CA LYS A 264 -0.80 2.13 14.68
C LYS A 264 -1.97 2.71 13.88
N GLN A 265 -1.67 3.51 12.86
CA GLN A 265 -2.69 4.10 11.99
C GLN A 265 -3.49 3.02 11.22
N LEU A 266 -2.86 1.94 10.78
CA LEU A 266 -3.56 0.81 10.15
C LEU A 266 -4.54 0.13 11.11
N MET A 267 -4.17 -0.04 12.38
CA MET A 267 -5.08 -0.57 13.40
C MET A 267 -6.21 0.40 13.74
N ASP A 268 -5.97 1.72 13.69
CA ASP A 268 -7.03 2.71 13.83
C ASP A 268 -8.01 2.65 12.66
N ILE A 269 -7.52 2.49 11.43
CA ILE A 269 -8.35 2.30 10.24
C ILE A 269 -9.18 1.03 10.38
N ALA A 270 -8.58 -0.08 10.84
CA ALA A 270 -9.31 -1.32 11.08
C ALA A 270 -10.46 -1.14 12.10
N GLU A 271 -10.20 -0.42 13.20
CA GLU A 271 -11.25 -0.07 14.16
C GLU A 271 -12.32 0.78 13.50
N GLN A 272 -11.95 1.89 12.87
CA GLN A 272 -12.89 2.87 12.31
C GLN A 272 -13.80 2.25 11.24
N LEU A 273 -13.25 1.40 10.38
CA LEU A 273 -14.02 0.70 9.36
C LEU A 273 -14.93 -0.38 9.95
N THR A 274 -14.58 -0.94 11.11
CA THR A 274 -15.38 -1.97 11.80
C THR A 274 -16.47 -1.37 12.69
N ASN A 275 -16.11 -0.34 13.47
CA ASN A 275 -16.94 0.30 14.48
C ASN A 275 -16.83 1.82 14.33
N ASN A 276 -17.95 2.46 14.04
CA ASN A 276 -18.06 3.90 13.85
C ASN A 276 -19.48 4.37 14.18
N ASP A 277 -19.62 5.68 14.28
CA ASP A 277 -20.88 6.35 14.65
C ASP A 277 -21.98 6.22 13.59
N PHE A 278 -21.63 5.80 12.36
CA PHE A 278 -22.61 5.57 11.29
C PHE A 278 -23.22 4.17 11.32
N ASP A 279 -22.79 3.27 12.21
CA ASP A 279 -23.26 1.87 12.27
C ASP A 279 -23.14 1.14 10.91
N PHE A 280 -22.16 1.51 10.08
CA PHE A 280 -21.77 0.75 8.88
C PHE A 280 -20.44 0.06 9.13
N ALA A 281 -20.34 -1.25 8.92
CA ALA A 281 -19.05 -1.93 8.84
C ALA A 281 -18.61 -2.01 7.38
N LEU A 282 -17.39 -1.55 7.10
CA LEU A 282 -16.75 -1.63 5.78
C LEU A 282 -15.63 -2.67 5.89
N TYR A 283 -15.85 -3.86 5.34
CA TYR A 283 -14.89 -4.95 5.40
C TYR A 283 -13.99 -4.96 4.18
N LEU A 284 -12.68 -4.81 4.39
CA LEU A 284 -11.67 -4.88 3.35
C LEU A 284 -11.42 -6.34 2.97
N LEU A 285 -11.73 -6.73 1.73
CA LEU A 285 -11.57 -8.12 1.29
C LEU A 285 -10.23 -8.38 0.60
N ASP A 286 -9.57 -7.33 0.15
CA ASP A 286 -8.21 -7.35 -0.38
C ASP A 286 -7.39 -6.33 0.40
N VAL A 287 -6.35 -6.81 1.08
CA VAL A 287 -5.48 -6.01 1.94
C VAL A 287 -4.05 -6.33 1.60
N SER A 288 -3.38 -5.39 0.95
CA SER A 288 -1.98 -5.44 0.56
C SER A 288 -1.32 -4.07 0.76
N PHE A 289 0.01 -4.00 0.64
CA PHE A 289 0.75 -2.76 0.79
C PHE A 289 0.34 -1.68 -0.24
N ASP A 290 -0.15 -2.10 -1.40
CA ASP A 290 -0.50 -1.26 -2.56
C ASP A 290 -1.83 -0.53 -2.36
N ASN A 291 -2.70 -1.09 -1.50
CA ASN A 291 -4.03 -0.52 -1.26
C ASN A 291 -3.97 0.69 -0.30
N PHE A 292 -2.80 0.97 0.29
CA PHE A 292 -2.61 2.07 1.24
C PHE A 292 -1.50 3.01 0.77
N ALA A 293 -1.68 4.31 0.99
CA ALA A 293 -0.66 5.31 0.74
C ALA A 293 -0.48 6.23 1.96
N VAL A 294 0.71 6.81 2.08
CA VAL A 294 1.09 7.69 3.19
C VAL A 294 1.22 9.13 2.70
N GLY A 295 0.44 10.03 3.30
CA GLY A 295 0.49 11.45 3.00
C GLY A 295 1.87 12.04 3.32
N PRO A 296 2.52 12.76 2.38
CA PRO A 296 3.91 13.21 2.56
C PRO A 296 4.05 14.34 3.58
N ARG A 297 2.95 15.07 3.88
CA ARG A 297 2.95 16.23 4.78
C ARG A 297 2.48 15.89 6.19
N ASP A 298 1.40 15.13 6.30
CA ASP A 298 0.77 14.78 7.57
C ASP A 298 1.13 13.36 8.04
N GLY A 299 1.80 12.56 7.20
CA GLY A 299 2.17 11.19 7.51
C GLY A 299 0.97 10.26 7.66
N LYS A 300 -0.21 10.67 7.19
CA LYS A 300 -1.46 9.92 7.36
C LYS A 300 -1.58 8.76 6.38
N VAL A 301 -1.93 7.59 6.89
CA VAL A 301 -2.27 6.43 6.08
C VAL A 301 -3.69 6.58 5.55
N ILE A 302 -3.87 6.38 4.25
CA ILE A 302 -5.17 6.46 3.55
C ILE A 302 -5.32 5.24 2.65
N VAL A 303 -6.53 4.67 2.61
CA VAL A 303 -6.93 3.61 1.69
C VAL A 303 -7.13 4.22 0.29
N VAL A 304 -6.31 3.79 -0.66
CA VAL A 304 -6.31 4.30 -2.04
C VAL A 304 -6.98 3.35 -3.04
N ASP A 305 -7.19 2.09 -2.67
CA ASP A 305 -7.92 1.09 -3.45
C ASP A 305 -9.12 0.59 -2.63
N ALA A 306 -10.33 0.77 -3.18
CA ALA A 306 -11.59 0.42 -2.54
C ALA A 306 -12.48 -0.43 -3.45
N GLU A 307 -11.86 -1.22 -4.35
CA GLU A 307 -12.56 -2.10 -5.29
C GLU A 307 -13.31 -3.24 -4.58
N ASN A 308 -12.72 -3.82 -3.52
CA ASN A 308 -13.21 -5.00 -2.83
C ASN A 308 -13.60 -4.70 -1.36
N ILE A 309 -14.71 -3.98 -1.19
CA ILE A 309 -15.25 -3.63 0.14
C ILE A 309 -16.70 -4.09 0.26
N ILE A 310 -16.98 -4.91 1.28
CA ILE A 310 -18.36 -5.19 1.72
C ILE A 310 -18.82 -4.14 2.70
N VAL A 311 -20.05 -3.66 2.52
CA VAL A 311 -20.66 -2.71 3.46
C VAL A 311 -21.85 -3.36 4.15
N ALA A 312 -21.69 -3.65 5.44
CA ALA A 312 -22.74 -4.21 6.29
C ALA A 312 -23.41 -3.12 7.13
N ASP A 313 -24.73 -3.04 7.07
CA ASP A 313 -25.52 -2.12 7.90
C ASP A 313 -25.80 -2.76 9.27
N LYS A 314 -24.97 -2.45 10.27
CA LYS A 314 -25.12 -3.00 11.63
C LYS A 314 -26.45 -2.63 12.26
N ARG A 315 -27.02 -1.47 11.92
CA ARG A 315 -28.33 -1.07 12.41
C ARG A 315 -29.42 -1.97 11.84
N LEU A 316 -29.37 -2.30 10.55
CA LEU A 316 -30.31 -3.24 9.94
C LEU A 316 -30.16 -4.65 10.53
N ILE A 317 -28.92 -5.11 10.75
CA ILE A 317 -28.66 -6.42 11.38
C ILE A 317 -29.28 -6.48 12.79
N LYS A 318 -29.06 -5.44 13.62
CA LYS A 318 -29.64 -5.33 14.98
C LYS A 318 -31.18 -5.29 14.95
N GLN A 319 -31.79 -4.75 13.88
CA GLN A 319 -33.24 -4.69 13.70
C GLN A 319 -33.82 -6.03 13.27
N ASN A 320 -33.25 -6.64 12.24
CA ASN A 320 -33.74 -7.88 11.66
C ASN A 320 -33.43 -9.10 12.52
N LYS A 321 -32.36 -9.03 13.33
CA LYS A 321 -31.89 -10.11 14.20
C LYS A 321 -31.82 -11.46 13.49
N PRO A 322 -31.06 -11.57 12.37
CA PRO A 322 -30.87 -12.85 11.69
C PRO A 322 -30.28 -13.88 12.64
N GLU A 323 -30.33 -15.17 12.26
CA GLU A 323 -29.82 -16.23 13.12
C GLU A 323 -28.39 -15.92 13.59
N SER A 324 -28.17 -15.98 14.91
CA SER A 324 -26.83 -15.86 15.48
C SER A 324 -26.21 -14.44 15.31
N TYR A 325 -27.01 -13.40 15.03
CA TYR A 325 -26.55 -12.03 14.77
C TYR A 325 -25.69 -11.40 15.88
N ASP A 326 -25.93 -11.80 17.13
CA ASP A 326 -25.28 -11.30 18.35
C ASP A 326 -24.06 -12.13 18.77
N VAL A 327 -23.88 -13.31 18.19
CA VAL A 327 -22.72 -14.17 18.43
C VAL A 327 -21.53 -13.60 17.68
N TRP A 328 -20.39 -13.53 18.37
CA TRP A 328 -19.16 -12.97 17.84
C TRP A 328 -18.58 -13.88 16.76
N TYR A 329 -18.09 -13.26 15.69
CA TYR A 329 -17.44 -13.96 14.60
C TYR A 329 -15.95 -13.62 14.54
N GLU A 330 -15.13 -14.65 14.70
CA GLU A 330 -13.68 -14.59 14.58
C GLU A 330 -13.26 -15.29 13.28
N SER A 331 -12.70 -14.53 12.33
CA SER A 331 -12.23 -15.06 11.05
C SER A 331 -11.14 -16.11 11.25
N ARG A 332 -11.19 -17.19 10.47
CA ARG A 332 -10.23 -18.29 10.60
C ARG A 332 -8.87 -17.87 10.04
N TYR A 333 -7.81 -18.28 10.73
CA TYR A 333 -6.46 -18.19 10.17
C TYR A 333 -6.32 -19.16 8.99
N GLU A 334 -5.73 -18.70 7.90
CA GLU A 334 -5.41 -19.49 6.73
C GLU A 334 -3.89 -19.46 6.50
N GLU A 335 -3.31 -20.64 6.36
CA GLU A 335 -1.90 -20.82 6.06
C GLU A 335 -1.74 -20.93 4.55
N CYS A 336 -1.02 -19.98 3.95
CA CYS A 336 -0.96 -19.83 2.52
C CYS A 336 0.32 -19.12 2.11
N ASP A 337 1.00 -19.68 1.10
CA ASP A 337 2.23 -19.12 0.54
C ASP A 337 1.96 -17.99 -0.48
N LYS A 338 0.76 -17.40 -0.46
CA LYS A 338 0.29 -16.40 -1.43
C LYS A 338 0.15 -15.03 -0.77
N GLU A 339 0.35 -13.99 -1.57
CA GLU A 339 0.11 -12.60 -1.17
C GLU A 339 -1.39 -12.37 -0.87
N ALA A 340 -1.68 -11.46 0.07
CA ALA A 340 -3.02 -10.99 0.40
C ALA A 340 -4.05 -12.10 0.71
N CYS A 341 -3.66 -13.07 1.53
CA CYS A 341 -4.47 -14.26 1.79
C CYS A 341 -5.37 -14.09 3.03
N LEU A 342 -6.68 -14.21 2.84
CA LEU A 342 -7.70 -13.98 3.89
C LEU A 342 -8.79 -15.05 3.82
N SER A 343 -9.16 -15.60 4.98
CA SER A 343 -10.30 -16.52 5.12
C SER A 343 -11.50 -15.82 5.74
N PHE A 344 -12.61 -15.74 5.00
CA PHE A 344 -13.85 -15.13 5.48
C PHE A 344 -15.08 -15.63 4.72
N SER A 345 -16.27 -15.42 5.30
CA SER A 345 -17.55 -15.65 4.64
C SER A 345 -18.30 -14.33 4.51
N LYS A 346 -18.58 -13.91 3.26
CA LYS A 346 -19.33 -12.67 2.97
C LYS A 346 -20.69 -12.65 3.68
N ASP A 347 -21.38 -13.79 3.73
CA ASP A 347 -22.70 -13.91 4.37
C ASP A 347 -22.62 -13.73 5.89
N ILE A 348 -21.54 -14.21 6.51
CA ILE A 348 -21.31 -14.01 7.94
C ILE A 348 -20.95 -12.55 8.23
N LEU A 349 -20.09 -11.93 7.41
CA LEU A 349 -19.77 -10.50 7.52
C LEU A 349 -21.04 -9.63 7.46
N CYS A 350 -22.02 -10.05 6.67
CA CYS A 350 -23.30 -9.36 6.47
C CYS A 350 -24.39 -9.67 7.50
N SER A 351 -24.23 -10.69 8.34
CA SER A 351 -25.28 -11.14 9.29
C SER A 351 -24.91 -10.95 10.76
N ARG A 352 -23.64 -10.71 11.08
CA ARG A 352 -23.14 -10.56 12.46
C ARG A 352 -22.89 -9.10 12.81
N VAL A 353 -23.18 -8.73 14.05
CA VAL A 353 -22.91 -7.37 14.55
C VAL A 353 -21.45 -7.19 14.96
N THR A 354 -20.84 -8.25 15.53
CA THR A 354 -19.49 -8.23 16.09
C THR A 354 -18.58 -9.18 15.29
N VAL A 355 -17.67 -8.59 14.51
CA VAL A 355 -16.80 -9.27 13.56
C VAL A 355 -15.41 -8.66 13.62
N ASP A 356 -14.37 -9.48 13.54
CA ASP A 356 -12.97 -9.05 13.64
C ASP A 356 -12.20 -8.94 12.31
N HIS A 357 -12.90 -9.13 11.18
CA HIS A 357 -12.29 -9.31 9.86
C HIS A 357 -11.25 -8.25 9.48
N ASN A 358 -11.51 -6.97 9.75
CA ASN A 358 -10.53 -5.92 9.42
C ASN A 358 -9.27 -5.99 10.29
N TYR A 359 -9.39 -6.36 11.58
CA TYR A 359 -8.21 -6.58 12.43
C TYR A 359 -7.41 -7.77 11.92
N TYR A 360 -8.11 -8.87 11.60
CA TYR A 360 -7.49 -10.06 11.01
C TYR A 360 -6.74 -9.71 9.74
N ALA A 361 -7.38 -8.97 8.83
CA ALA A 361 -6.79 -8.65 7.54
C ALA A 361 -5.53 -7.78 7.65
N ILE A 362 -5.56 -6.76 8.51
CA ILE A 362 -4.39 -5.90 8.77
C ILE A 362 -3.27 -6.69 9.48
N CYS A 363 -3.60 -7.46 10.52
CA CYS A 363 -2.61 -8.24 11.26
C CYS A 363 -1.95 -9.33 10.38
N GLN A 364 -2.74 -10.09 9.63
CA GLN A 364 -2.26 -11.13 8.73
C GLN A 364 -1.39 -10.56 7.60
N ASN A 365 -1.89 -9.57 6.85
CA ASN A 365 -1.26 -9.20 5.58
C ASN A 365 -0.27 -8.04 5.69
N LEU A 366 -0.33 -7.22 6.75
CA LEU A 366 0.50 -6.02 6.83
C LEU A 366 1.41 -5.96 8.06
N LEU A 367 1.04 -6.55 9.20
CA LEU A 367 1.76 -6.29 10.45
C LEU A 367 2.60 -7.48 10.94
N SER A 368 2.04 -8.69 10.86
CA SER A 368 2.66 -9.88 11.46
C SER A 368 3.80 -10.45 10.62
N ARG A 369 4.53 -11.38 11.21
CA ARG A 369 5.56 -12.19 10.52
C ARG A 369 5.01 -13.05 9.38
N PHE A 370 3.70 -13.31 9.36
CA PHE A 370 3.05 -14.12 8.34
C PHE A 370 2.74 -13.31 7.06
N ALA A 371 2.78 -11.98 7.16
CA ALA A 371 2.61 -11.10 6.01
C ALA A 371 3.69 -11.38 4.97
N THR A 372 3.26 -11.71 3.75
CA THR A 372 4.11 -12.00 2.61
C THR A 372 3.79 -11.04 1.46
N TRP A 373 4.81 -10.37 0.95
CA TRP A 373 4.69 -9.43 -0.16
C TRP A 373 5.95 -9.44 -1.03
N ARG A 374 5.80 -9.65 -2.35
CA ARG A 374 6.88 -9.72 -3.35
C ARG A 374 8.01 -10.67 -2.96
N GLY A 375 7.66 -11.80 -2.34
CA GLY A 375 8.59 -12.82 -1.86
C GLY A 375 9.34 -12.46 -0.57
N ILE A 376 8.99 -11.35 0.08
CA ILE A 376 9.53 -10.92 1.37
C ILE A 376 8.48 -11.19 2.46
N THR A 377 8.92 -11.72 3.60
CA THR A 377 8.07 -11.99 4.77
C THR A 377 8.38 -11.01 5.90
N GLY A 378 7.43 -10.76 6.81
CA GLY A 378 7.71 -10.00 8.04
C GLY A 378 6.81 -8.80 8.35
N GLY A 379 5.93 -8.39 7.43
CA GLY A 379 5.04 -7.24 7.63
C GLY A 379 5.79 -5.94 7.93
N LEU A 380 5.09 -4.90 8.38
CA LEU A 380 5.67 -3.62 8.77
C LEU A 380 6.41 -3.68 10.10
N LEU A 381 6.15 -4.68 10.95
CA LEU A 381 6.72 -4.77 12.29
C LEU A 381 7.85 -5.81 12.38
N HIS A 382 8.52 -6.12 11.27
CA HIS A 382 9.74 -6.94 11.25
C HIS A 382 10.93 -6.24 11.93
N ASP A 383 11.89 -7.04 12.40
CA ASP A 383 13.15 -6.58 13.01
C ASP A 383 12.97 -5.49 14.09
N PRO A 384 12.14 -5.73 15.12
CA PRO A 384 12.01 -4.81 16.26
C PRO A 384 13.36 -4.62 17.00
N PRO A 385 13.62 -3.44 17.59
CA PRO A 385 14.76 -3.19 18.46
C PRO A 385 14.84 -4.17 19.64
N ALA A 386 16.07 -4.45 20.12
CA ALA A 386 16.30 -5.46 21.14
C ALA A 386 15.56 -5.20 22.46
N ASP A 387 15.36 -3.94 22.84
CA ASP A 387 14.58 -3.52 24.00
C ASP A 387 13.09 -3.87 23.88
N ILE A 388 12.53 -3.82 22.67
CA ILE A 388 11.14 -4.20 22.38
C ILE A 388 10.97 -5.72 22.35
N VAL A 389 12.02 -6.46 22.00
CA VAL A 389 11.99 -7.93 21.94
C VAL A 389 12.05 -8.57 23.34
N LYS A 390 12.66 -7.90 24.33
CA LYS A 390 12.96 -8.47 25.65
C LYS A 390 11.77 -9.09 26.37
N ASP A 391 10.61 -8.47 26.28
CA ASP A 391 9.39 -8.92 26.96
C ASP A 391 8.53 -9.87 26.11
N GLY A 392 8.82 -10.00 24.81
CA GLY A 392 8.04 -10.78 23.85
C GLY A 392 6.62 -10.26 23.61
N ARG A 393 6.21 -9.13 24.21
CA ARG A 393 4.83 -8.66 24.24
C ARG A 393 4.31 -8.36 22.83
N LEU A 394 5.13 -7.71 22.01
CA LEU A 394 4.77 -7.39 20.62
C LEU A 394 4.46 -8.66 19.82
N THR A 395 5.33 -9.66 19.92
CA THR A 395 5.19 -10.93 19.20
C THR A 395 3.95 -11.67 19.65
N THR A 396 3.69 -11.74 20.96
CA THR A 396 2.47 -12.38 21.49
C THR A 396 1.20 -11.69 21.00
N LEU A 397 1.16 -10.35 20.99
CA LEU A 397 0.00 -9.60 20.50
C LEU A 397 -0.22 -9.78 18.99
N LEU A 398 0.84 -9.78 18.19
CA LEU A 398 0.74 -10.00 16.74
C LEU A 398 0.32 -11.43 16.39
N ASP A 399 0.87 -12.42 17.08
CA ASP A 399 0.50 -13.81 16.89
C ASP A 399 -0.96 -14.04 17.28
N GLU A 400 -1.43 -13.52 18.43
CA GLU A 400 -2.84 -13.65 18.84
C GLU A 400 -3.78 -12.86 17.91
N CYS A 401 -3.36 -11.68 17.43
CA CYS A 401 -4.14 -10.91 16.46
C CYS A 401 -4.29 -11.64 15.11
N THR A 402 -3.32 -12.47 14.75
CA THR A 402 -3.31 -13.15 13.45
C THR A 402 -3.93 -14.54 13.55
N ARG A 403 -3.40 -15.35 14.46
CA ARG A 403 -3.76 -16.75 14.71
C ARG A 403 -4.16 -16.90 16.19
N PRO A 404 -5.40 -16.52 16.56
CA PRO A 404 -5.87 -16.51 17.94
C PRO A 404 -5.79 -17.93 18.54
N GLN A 405 -5.20 -18.03 19.74
CA GLN A 405 -5.16 -19.26 20.52
C GLN A 405 -6.32 -19.33 21.52
N LYS A 406 -6.86 -18.17 21.91
CA LYS A 406 -8.03 -18.06 22.76
C LYS A 406 -9.24 -17.76 21.90
N LEU A 407 -10.40 -18.33 22.28
CA LEU A 407 -11.66 -18.02 21.62
C LEU A 407 -11.93 -16.51 21.72
N TYR A 408 -12.11 -15.84 20.58
CA TYR A 408 -12.28 -14.38 20.48
C TYR A 408 -11.07 -13.57 20.95
N GLY A 409 -9.89 -14.21 21.01
CA GLY A 409 -8.65 -13.59 21.44
C GLY A 409 -8.22 -12.43 20.55
N ARG A 410 -8.57 -12.48 19.25
CA ARG A 410 -8.19 -11.42 18.30
C ARG A 410 -8.77 -10.06 18.67
N PHE A 411 -10.00 -9.99 19.16
CA PHE A 411 -10.65 -8.74 19.55
C PHE A 411 -9.85 -8.02 20.65
N GLN A 412 -9.48 -8.76 21.70
CA GLN A 412 -8.71 -8.22 22.80
C GLN A 412 -7.26 -7.91 22.37
N ALA A 413 -6.63 -8.81 21.61
CA ALA A 413 -5.28 -8.61 21.10
C ALA A 413 -5.17 -7.39 20.18
N ALA A 414 -6.16 -7.15 19.30
CA ALA A 414 -6.19 -5.98 18.42
C ALA A 414 -6.28 -4.67 19.23
N LYS A 415 -7.11 -4.64 20.26
CA LYS A 415 -7.22 -3.50 21.18
C LYS A 415 -5.91 -3.24 21.91
N GLU A 416 -5.35 -4.27 22.55
CA GLU A 416 -4.09 -4.17 23.30
C GLU A 416 -2.90 -3.82 22.39
N LEU A 417 -2.86 -4.37 21.17
CA LEU A 417 -1.85 -4.04 20.17
C LEU A 417 -1.91 -2.56 19.80
N ARG A 418 -3.10 -2.02 19.53
CA ARG A 418 -3.26 -0.60 19.21
C ARG A 418 -2.83 0.32 20.36
N GLU A 419 -3.18 -0.04 21.60
CA GLU A 419 -2.75 0.68 22.81
C GLU A 419 -1.23 0.61 22.98
N TYR A 420 -0.64 -0.56 22.77
CA TYR A 420 0.80 -0.75 22.87
C TYR A 420 1.58 0.02 21.80
N LEU A 421 1.13 -0.03 20.54
CA LEU A 421 1.72 0.77 19.46
C LEU A 421 1.63 2.27 19.76
N THR A 422 0.53 2.74 20.36
CA THR A 422 0.37 4.14 20.79
C THR A 422 1.42 4.53 21.84
N GLN A 423 1.67 3.67 22.83
CA GLN A 423 2.72 3.90 23.84
C GLN A 423 4.10 3.98 23.19
N LEU A 424 4.40 3.08 22.25
CA LEU A 424 5.68 3.08 21.52
C LEU A 424 5.87 4.37 20.68
N THR A 425 4.83 4.84 20.00
CA THR A 425 4.88 6.10 19.25
C THR A 425 5.12 7.30 20.18
N GLN A 426 4.48 7.34 21.35
CA GLN A 426 4.68 8.41 22.33
C GLN A 426 6.10 8.42 22.89
N LEU A 427 6.65 7.26 23.27
CA LEU A 427 8.03 7.13 23.75
C LEU A 427 9.05 7.61 22.71
N SER A 428 8.82 7.31 21.42
CA SER A 428 9.68 7.80 20.33
C SER A 428 9.66 9.33 20.23
N ASN A 429 8.50 9.96 20.40
CA ASN A 429 8.37 11.41 20.33
C ASN A 429 9.06 12.10 21.51
N THR A 430 8.90 11.59 22.74
CA THR A 430 9.58 12.13 23.92
C THR A 430 11.10 12.07 23.77
N ASN A 431 11.64 10.94 23.32
CA ASN A 431 13.08 10.82 23.06
C ASN A 431 13.57 11.79 21.98
N ARG A 432 12.75 12.07 20.96
CA ARG A 432 13.08 13.04 19.90
C ARG A 432 13.08 14.48 20.43
N ASP A 433 12.16 14.82 21.32
CA ASP A 433 12.10 16.12 21.97
C ASP A 433 13.29 16.34 22.90
N ASP A 434 13.70 15.32 23.64
CA ASP A 434 14.88 15.39 24.52
C ASP A 434 16.19 15.53 23.74
N VAL A 435 16.35 14.80 22.63
CA VAL A 435 17.51 14.95 21.73
C VAL A 435 17.54 16.33 21.07
N THR A 436 16.38 16.84 20.66
CA THR A 436 16.27 18.18 20.06
C THR A 436 16.61 19.26 21.10
N ARG A 437 16.10 19.13 22.32
CA ARG A 437 16.41 20.01 23.45
C ARG A 437 17.90 19.99 23.79
N ALA A 438 18.51 18.80 23.84
CA ALA A 438 19.95 18.65 24.08
C ALA A 438 20.81 19.28 22.96
N ARG A 439 20.37 19.18 21.70
CA ARG A 439 21.07 19.81 20.56
C ARG A 439 20.99 21.33 20.62
N VAL A 440 19.81 21.89 20.90
CA VAL A 440 19.62 23.34 21.10
C VAL A 440 20.48 23.84 22.26
N TYR A 441 20.53 23.09 23.37
CA TYR A 441 21.38 23.43 24.51
C TYR A 441 22.87 23.47 24.14
N ASN A 442 23.36 22.48 23.38
CA ASN A 442 24.75 22.43 22.94
C ASN A 442 25.13 23.54 21.93
N GLU A 443 24.21 23.93 21.05
CA GLU A 443 24.40 25.06 20.13
C GLU A 443 24.44 26.40 20.90
N LEU A 444 23.55 26.59 21.87
CA LEU A 444 23.55 27.77 22.76
C LEU A 444 24.82 27.84 23.62
N ALA A 445 25.26 26.72 24.19
CA ALA A 445 26.50 26.65 24.97
C ALA A 445 27.73 27.00 24.12
N SER A 446 27.78 26.51 22.87
CA SER A 446 28.86 26.81 21.92
C SER A 446 28.86 28.29 21.51
N SER A 447 27.68 28.89 21.32
CA SER A 447 27.53 30.32 21.01
C SER A 447 27.95 31.22 22.18
N CYS A 448 27.53 30.93 23.42
CA CYS A 448 28.00 31.68 24.60
C CYS A 448 29.53 31.49 24.81
N PHE A 449 30.12 30.34 24.44
CA PHE A 449 31.57 30.09 24.53
C PHE A 449 32.39 30.87 23.49
N LEU A 450 31.94 30.92 22.24
CA LEU A 450 32.58 31.71 21.17
C LEU A 450 32.54 33.21 21.47
N LYS A 451 31.41 33.71 21.99
CA LYS A 451 31.26 35.13 22.37
C LYS A 451 32.18 35.54 23.52
N ARG A 452 32.40 34.66 24.52
CA ARG A 452 33.40 34.90 25.57
C ARG A 452 34.84 34.94 25.05
N ARG A 453 35.13 34.21 23.97
CA ARG A 453 36.47 34.17 23.36
C ARG A 453 36.75 35.42 22.52
N GLU A 454 35.74 35.95 21.83
CA GLU A 454 35.83 37.24 21.11
C GLU A 454 35.95 38.43 22.05
N GLU A 455 35.37 38.35 23.26
CA GLU A 455 35.46 39.39 24.29
C GLU A 455 36.75 39.33 25.15
N GLY A 456 37.73 38.49 24.79
CA GLY A 456 39.08 38.53 25.37
C GLY A 456 39.23 37.96 26.78
N PHE A 457 38.29 37.16 27.27
CA PHE A 457 38.40 36.53 28.60
C PHE A 457 39.28 35.28 28.58
N SER A 458 40.29 35.24 29.45
CA SER A 458 41.10 34.03 29.69
C SER A 458 40.26 32.92 30.34
N PRO A 459 40.54 31.63 30.05
CA PRO A 459 39.80 30.53 30.63
C PRO A 459 40.04 30.49 32.15
N MET A 460 38.98 30.51 32.94
CA MET A 460 39.06 30.19 34.37
C MET A 460 39.59 28.76 34.52
N THR A 461 40.77 28.65 35.12
CA THR A 461 41.25 27.41 35.74
C THR A 461 40.35 27.09 36.93
N GLY A 462 39.76 25.89 36.91
CA GLY A 462 39.08 25.31 38.05
C GLY A 462 37.56 25.26 37.91
N TYR A 463 37.06 24.25 37.20
CA TYR A 463 35.93 23.40 37.62
C TYR A 463 36.00 22.11 36.79
N HIS A 464 36.31 21.00 37.45
CA HIS A 464 36.15 19.66 36.88
C HIS A 464 34.65 19.40 36.67
N MET A 465 34.18 19.46 35.43
CA MET A 465 32.99 18.71 35.02
C MET A 465 33.48 17.41 34.38
N ALA A 466 33.30 16.31 35.10
CA ALA A 466 33.41 14.97 34.54
C ALA A 466 32.22 14.73 33.60
N ALA A 467 32.40 15.02 32.30
CA ALA A 467 31.55 14.49 31.26
C ALA A 467 32.00 13.05 30.96
N ALA A 468 31.47 12.09 31.74
CA ALA A 468 31.54 10.68 31.38
C ALA A 468 30.35 10.34 30.48
N VAL A 469 30.52 10.50 29.17
CA VAL A 469 29.76 9.72 28.17
C VAL A 469 30.77 9.20 27.17
N SER A 470 30.88 7.88 27.11
CA SER A 470 31.84 7.14 26.30
C SER A 470 31.61 7.38 24.81
N SER A 471 32.52 8.09 24.17
CA SER A 471 32.72 8.04 22.72
C SER A 471 33.89 7.08 22.42
N SER A 472 33.59 5.80 22.21
CA SER A 472 34.50 4.93 21.47
C SER A 472 34.32 5.19 19.98
N ASN A 473 35.44 5.40 19.30
CA ASN A 473 35.66 5.38 17.85
C ASN A 473 35.62 6.73 17.12
N ARG A 474 36.77 7.40 17.12
CA ARG A 474 37.46 7.78 15.86
C ARG A 474 38.87 8.27 16.14
N TRP A 475 39.81 7.83 15.30
CA TRP A 475 41.08 8.41 14.82
C TRP A 475 41.84 7.19 14.26
N THR A 476 42.35 7.09 13.03
CA THR A 476 43.07 8.03 12.14
C THR A 476 43.09 7.40 10.73
N SER A 477 42.71 8.10 9.66
CA SER A 477 43.58 8.88 8.76
C SER A 477 43.96 8.14 7.46
N LEU A 478 43.55 8.74 6.34
CA LEU A 478 44.18 8.61 5.03
C LEU A 478 45.69 8.88 5.15
N GLN A 479 46.53 8.05 4.54
CA GLN A 479 47.50 8.39 3.46
C GLN A 479 48.48 7.21 3.30
N GLN A 480 48.35 6.41 2.24
CA GLN A 480 49.47 5.97 1.39
C GLN A 480 48.99 5.06 0.26
N PHE A 481 49.53 5.37 -0.92
CA PHE A 481 49.24 4.84 -2.23
C PHE A 481 50.25 3.71 -2.54
N ILE A 482 49.81 2.69 -3.30
CA ILE A 482 50.59 1.84 -4.22
C ILE A 482 51.64 0.88 -3.59
N ASN A 483 51.43 -0.45 -3.67
CA ASN A 483 52.05 -1.39 -4.64
C ASN A 483 52.10 -2.88 -4.17
N PHE A 484 52.03 -3.79 -5.15
CA PHE A 484 52.50 -5.20 -5.20
C PHE A 484 51.78 -6.35 -4.42
N LEU A 485 51.11 -7.23 -5.19
CA LEU A 485 51.12 -8.71 -5.07
C LEU A 485 52.55 -9.26 -5.39
N PRO A 486 52.96 -10.55 -5.16
CA PRO A 486 52.22 -11.78 -4.81
C PRO A 486 52.96 -12.79 -3.85
N LEU A 487 52.43 -14.03 -3.76
CA LEU A 487 53.06 -15.34 -3.38
C LEU A 487 53.15 -15.64 -1.86
N SER A 488 53.11 -16.86 -1.32
CA SER A 488 52.74 -18.25 -1.65
C SER A 488 53.14 -19.13 -0.44
N PHE A 489 52.76 -20.42 -0.47
CA PHE A 489 53.30 -21.57 0.31
C PHE A 489 52.64 -21.90 1.67
N THR A 490 51.74 -22.91 1.72
CA THR A 490 51.95 -24.38 2.03
C THR A 490 52.09 -24.68 3.53
N SER A 491 51.76 -25.82 4.15
CA SER A 491 51.09 -27.11 3.86
C SER A 491 51.30 -27.97 5.12
N SER A 492 50.34 -28.80 5.53
CA SER A 492 50.54 -30.18 6.06
C SER A 492 49.16 -30.75 6.46
N LEU A 493 48.67 -31.82 5.82
CA LEU A 493 48.95 -33.26 6.04
C LEU A 493 48.37 -33.81 7.37
N ALA A 494 47.15 -34.37 7.26
CA ALA A 494 46.60 -35.70 7.65
C ALA A 494 47.38 -36.62 8.67
N PRO A 495 46.88 -37.81 9.10
CA PRO A 495 45.62 -38.53 8.78
C PRO A 495 44.95 -39.36 9.94
N ASN A 496 43.87 -40.10 9.59
CA ASN A 496 43.66 -41.56 9.78
C ASN A 496 42.51 -42.15 10.65
N HIS A 497 42.01 -43.26 10.07
CA HIS A 497 41.17 -44.41 10.52
C HIS A 497 39.64 -44.22 10.65
N GLU A 498 38.73 -44.88 9.91
CA GLU A 498 38.59 -46.23 9.29
C GLU A 498 37.87 -47.27 10.19
N SER A 499 36.70 -47.74 9.72
CA SER A 499 36.05 -49.08 9.91
C SER A 499 34.56 -48.94 9.52
N ARG A 500 33.92 -49.56 8.50
CA ARG A 500 33.79 -50.91 7.90
C ARG A 500 32.97 -51.95 8.72
N GLY A 501 31.93 -52.50 8.06
CA GLY A 501 31.18 -53.74 8.37
C GLY A 501 29.68 -53.63 8.04
N VAL A 502 29.17 -53.92 6.83
CA VAL A 502 28.79 -55.21 6.17
C VAL A 502 27.54 -55.94 6.76
N ARG A 503 26.36 -55.74 6.11
CA ARG A 503 25.27 -56.64 5.59
C ARG A 503 24.96 -58.05 6.21
N PRO A 504 23.86 -58.77 5.82
CA PRO A 504 22.45 -58.40 5.48
C PRO A 504 21.37 -59.47 5.91
N GLY A 505 20.08 -59.23 5.59
CA GLY A 505 19.03 -60.26 5.42
C GLY A 505 17.61 -59.74 5.77
N GLN A 506 16.47 -60.24 5.31
CA GLN A 506 16.03 -61.06 4.18
C GLN A 506 14.46 -61.01 4.18
N ARG A 507 13.81 -61.19 3.02
CA ARG A 507 12.43 -61.71 2.75
C ARG A 507 11.17 -60.82 2.79
N ASP A 508 10.62 -60.65 1.58
CA ASP A 508 9.31 -61.12 1.05
C ASP A 508 7.97 -60.95 1.81
N LYS A 509 7.00 -60.32 1.10
CA LYS A 509 5.64 -60.80 0.70
C LYS A 509 4.81 -59.58 0.21
N LYS A 510 4.45 -59.41 -1.07
CA LYS A 510 3.38 -60.01 -1.91
C LYS A 510 1.93 -59.90 -1.40
N LEU A 511 1.07 -59.34 -2.26
CA LEU A 511 -0.40 -59.45 -2.46
C LEU A 511 -1.07 -58.06 -2.48
N SER A 512 -2.07 -57.72 -3.30
CA SER A 512 -2.60 -58.12 -4.62
C SER A 512 -3.88 -57.30 -4.85
N GLY A 513 -4.26 -57.07 -6.11
CA GLY A 513 -5.65 -56.83 -6.54
C GLY A 513 -5.87 -55.41 -7.10
N SER A 514 -5.94 -55.21 -8.42
CA SER A 514 -7.06 -55.52 -9.36
C SER A 514 -8.28 -54.61 -9.15
N ALA A 515 -8.96 -54.01 -10.13
CA ALA A 515 -8.84 -54.00 -11.58
C ALA A 515 -9.92 -53.06 -12.18
N LEU A 516 -9.77 -52.80 -13.50
CA LEU A 516 -10.81 -52.51 -14.51
C LEU A 516 -11.55 -51.15 -14.47
N ALA A 517 -12.01 -50.56 -15.58
CA ALA A 517 -11.65 -50.52 -17.00
C ALA A 517 -12.73 -49.70 -17.77
N HIS A 518 -12.32 -49.11 -18.90
CA HIS A 518 -13.08 -48.84 -20.13
C HIS A 518 -14.25 -47.81 -20.17
N PHE A 519 -14.12 -46.75 -21.00
CA PHE A 519 -14.52 -46.77 -22.43
C PHE A 519 -13.97 -45.56 -23.24
N CYS A 520 -13.78 -45.77 -24.55
CA CYS A 520 -13.03 -44.96 -25.51
C CYS A 520 -13.90 -44.30 -26.62
N ARG A 521 -13.23 -43.42 -27.39
CA ARG A 521 -13.42 -42.93 -28.79
C ARG A 521 -13.98 -41.50 -28.87
N GLY A 522 -13.48 -40.56 -29.67
CA GLY A 522 -12.50 -40.40 -30.77
C GLY A 522 -12.74 -38.96 -31.30
N ASN A 523 -11.94 -38.23 -32.08
CA ASN A 523 -10.93 -38.53 -33.08
C ASN A 523 -10.13 -37.23 -33.41
N LYS A 524 -8.97 -37.44 -34.03
CA LYS A 524 -7.88 -36.55 -34.49
C LYS A 524 -8.24 -35.20 -35.17
N THR A 525 -7.34 -34.21 -35.02
CA THR A 525 -6.53 -33.65 -36.14
C THR A 525 -5.23 -32.97 -35.68
N THR A 526 -4.19 -33.18 -36.49
CA THR A 526 -2.74 -33.00 -36.39
C THR A 526 -2.18 -31.62 -36.79
N LEU A 527 -0.96 -31.28 -36.34
CA LEU A 527 0.24 -30.83 -37.12
C LEU A 527 1.35 -30.38 -36.13
N ARG A 528 2.38 -31.19 -35.81
CA ARG A 528 3.69 -31.50 -36.47
C ARG A 528 4.83 -30.49 -36.21
N GLY A 529 5.97 -31.03 -35.75
CA GLY A 529 7.32 -30.43 -35.71
C GLY A 529 8.19 -31.05 -34.61
N SER A 530 8.60 -32.32 -34.72
CA SER A 530 9.95 -32.82 -35.12
C SER A 530 11.04 -32.76 -34.03
N CYS A 531 11.40 -33.94 -33.51
CA CYS A 531 12.58 -34.23 -32.69
C CYS A 531 13.78 -34.67 -33.54
N ALA A 532 15.01 -34.48 -33.04
CA ALA A 532 16.14 -35.41 -33.23
C ALA A 532 17.27 -35.10 -32.23
N LEU A 533 17.54 -35.99 -31.26
CA LEU A 533 18.59 -37.03 -31.31
C LEU A 533 18.75 -37.70 -29.93
N GLU A 534 18.87 -39.01 -29.95
CA GLU A 534 18.76 -39.94 -28.83
C GLU A 534 20.15 -40.54 -28.51
N ARG A 535 20.44 -40.79 -27.21
CA ARG A 535 21.45 -41.78 -26.82
C ARG A 535 20.99 -42.49 -25.53
N VAL A 536 20.64 -43.76 -25.69
CA VAL A 536 20.20 -44.67 -24.62
C VAL A 536 21.40 -45.44 -24.06
N THR A 537 21.57 -45.43 -22.74
CA THR A 537 22.12 -46.56 -21.97
C THR A 537 21.55 -46.59 -20.55
N GLY A 538 20.78 -47.64 -20.24
CA GLY A 538 20.75 -48.30 -18.92
C GLY A 538 19.82 -47.75 -17.82
N ASN A 539 18.58 -48.25 -17.79
CA ASN A 539 17.69 -48.50 -16.63
C ASN A 539 17.56 -47.44 -15.51
N LYS A 540 16.80 -46.38 -15.79
CA LYS A 540 15.61 -45.88 -15.05
C LYS A 540 15.19 -44.54 -15.66
N SER A 541 13.95 -44.41 -16.12
CA SER A 541 13.38 -43.15 -16.61
C SER A 541 12.64 -42.44 -15.48
N GLU A 542 13.23 -41.38 -14.92
CA GLU A 542 12.52 -40.34 -14.16
C GLU A 542 12.18 -39.19 -15.11
N HIS A 543 10.91 -38.79 -15.16
CA HIS A 543 10.49 -37.58 -15.86
C HIS A 543 10.75 -36.36 -14.97
N ILE A 544 11.86 -35.67 -15.19
CA ILE A 544 12.05 -34.31 -14.71
C ILE A 544 11.72 -33.36 -15.86
N CYS A 545 10.54 -32.75 -15.81
CA CYS A 545 10.24 -31.57 -16.62
C CYS A 545 10.94 -30.36 -16.00
N VAL A 546 12.19 -30.08 -16.41
CA VAL A 546 12.81 -28.79 -16.13
C VAL A 546 12.28 -27.79 -17.15
N ASN A 547 11.45 -26.87 -16.68
CA ASN A 547 11.00 -25.73 -17.46
C ASN A 547 12.15 -24.71 -17.54
N THR A 548 12.96 -24.75 -18.60
CA THR A 548 14.11 -23.86 -18.83
C THR A 548 13.74 -22.42 -19.19
N SER A 549 12.47 -22.04 -19.02
CA SER A 549 11.99 -20.67 -19.20
C SER A 549 12.13 -19.77 -17.95
N MET A 550 12.48 -20.32 -16.77
CA MET A 550 12.47 -19.56 -15.50
C MET A 550 13.86 -19.22 -14.94
N ALA A 551 14.94 -19.74 -15.51
CA ALA A 551 16.30 -19.55 -14.97
C ALA A 551 17.10 -18.41 -15.61
N LEU A 552 16.55 -17.75 -16.65
CA LEU A 552 17.21 -16.60 -17.29
C LEU A 552 16.60 -15.24 -16.94
N SER A 553 15.40 -15.16 -16.33
CA SER A 553 14.81 -13.89 -15.89
C SER A 553 15.35 -13.44 -14.53
N THR A 554 15.53 -14.37 -13.58
CA THR A 554 15.93 -14.05 -12.20
C THR A 554 17.36 -13.55 -12.05
N LEU A 555 18.27 -13.89 -12.98
CA LEU A 555 19.66 -13.39 -12.98
C LEU A 555 19.83 -12.03 -13.69
N THR A 556 18.91 -11.66 -14.59
CA THR A 556 18.92 -10.33 -15.24
C THR A 556 18.18 -9.29 -14.39
N ASP A 557 17.18 -9.68 -13.61
CA ASP A 557 16.36 -8.76 -12.82
C ASP A 557 17.12 -8.17 -11.61
N GLY A 558 17.99 -8.95 -10.96
CA GLY A 558 18.77 -8.46 -9.80
C GLY A 558 19.92 -7.49 -10.15
N LEU A 559 20.56 -7.67 -11.31
CA LEU A 559 21.70 -6.84 -11.73
C LEU A 559 21.27 -5.57 -12.46
N VAL A 560 20.15 -5.60 -13.20
CA VAL A 560 19.61 -4.41 -13.88
C VAL A 560 18.93 -3.49 -12.88
N MET A 561 18.20 -4.00 -11.89
CA MET A 561 17.56 -3.16 -10.86
C MET A 561 18.59 -2.46 -9.95
N SER A 562 19.68 -3.13 -9.57
CA SER A 562 20.76 -2.53 -8.75
C SER A 562 21.51 -1.41 -9.48
N ALA A 563 21.77 -1.58 -10.78
CA ALA A 563 22.44 -0.57 -11.60
C ALA A 563 21.51 0.61 -11.98
N PHE A 564 20.20 0.35 -12.19
CA PHE A 564 19.22 1.42 -12.43
C PHE A 564 18.96 2.25 -11.17
N TYR A 565 18.77 1.63 -9.99
CA TYR A 565 18.51 2.38 -8.75
C TYR A 565 19.67 3.30 -8.34
N ARG A 566 20.92 2.89 -8.59
CA ARG A 566 22.10 3.77 -8.34
C ARG A 566 22.28 4.88 -9.36
N ALA A 567 21.71 4.75 -10.56
CA ALA A 567 21.71 5.81 -11.57
C ALA A 567 20.53 6.80 -11.42
N ILE A 568 19.49 6.41 -10.67
CA ILE A 568 18.26 7.20 -10.42
C ILE A 568 18.41 8.22 -9.27
N HIS A 569 19.42 8.09 -8.41
CA HIS A 569 19.70 9.06 -7.35
C HIS A 569 21.14 9.60 -7.42
N PRO A 570 21.43 10.66 -8.19
CA PRO A 570 22.50 11.54 -7.78
C PRO A 570 22.08 12.17 -6.44
N LEU A 571 22.87 11.93 -5.40
CA LEU A 571 22.82 12.69 -4.14
C LEU A 571 22.89 14.18 -4.48
N ARG A 572 21.73 14.83 -4.54
CA ARG A 572 21.63 16.28 -4.66
C ARG A 572 21.59 16.82 -3.23
N VAL A 573 22.74 17.27 -2.77
CA VAL A 573 22.82 18.20 -1.65
C VAL A 573 22.37 19.54 -2.21
N GLU A 574 21.07 19.85 -2.14
CA GLU A 574 20.59 21.21 -2.33
C GLU A 574 20.83 21.97 -1.01
N ALA A 575 21.72 22.96 -1.09
CA ALA A 575 21.84 24.00 -0.08
C ALA A 575 20.50 24.77 -0.07
N GLY A 576 19.77 24.67 1.03
CA GLY A 576 18.58 25.49 1.26
C GLY A 576 18.99 26.93 1.55
N GLU A 577 18.78 27.82 0.59
CA GLU A 577 18.62 29.25 0.85
C GLU A 577 17.23 29.47 1.46
N LEU A 578 17.19 29.97 2.69
CA LEU A 578 15.97 30.44 3.33
C LEU A 578 15.51 31.75 2.67
N TYR A 579 14.37 31.73 1.98
CA TYR A 579 13.64 32.95 1.62
C TYR A 579 12.67 33.30 2.76
N LEU A 580 12.95 34.39 3.46
CA LEU A 580 12.02 35.07 4.35
C LEU A 580 10.99 35.84 3.51
N VAL A 581 9.72 35.51 3.68
CA VAL A 581 8.61 36.32 3.15
C VAL A 581 8.45 37.55 4.03
N GLU A 582 8.77 38.72 3.50
CA GLU A 582 8.50 40.02 4.13
C GLU A 582 6.99 40.28 4.21
N GLY A 583 6.44 40.24 5.41
CA GLY A 583 5.17 40.88 5.76
C GLY A 583 5.41 42.36 6.05
N ARG A 584 4.72 43.24 5.31
CA ARG A 584 4.70 44.69 5.55
C ARG A 584 4.25 45.00 6.98
N GLY A 585 5.11 45.72 7.70
CA GLY A 585 4.79 46.35 8.98
C GLY A 585 6.07 46.88 9.61
N GLY A 586 6.38 48.16 9.38
CA GLY A 586 7.60 48.77 9.85
C GLY A 586 7.68 48.84 11.38
N HIS A 587 8.83 48.45 11.93
CA HIS A 587 9.62 49.20 12.91
C HIS A 587 10.96 48.47 13.15
N ASN A 588 12.07 49.17 12.88
CA ASN A 588 13.42 48.68 13.14
C ASN A 588 13.66 48.55 14.65
N HIS A 589 13.86 47.32 15.15
CA HIS A 589 14.57 47.09 16.42
C HIS A 589 15.75 46.14 16.21
N ARG A 590 16.94 46.71 16.41
CA ARG A 590 18.24 46.05 16.47
C ARG A 590 18.27 45.22 17.76
N LEU A 591 18.27 43.88 17.67
CA LEU A 591 18.39 42.99 18.83
C LEU A 591 19.83 42.99 19.35
N SER A 592 20.09 43.80 20.37
CA SER A 592 21.26 43.65 21.25
C SER A 592 21.00 42.48 22.22
N VAL A 593 21.70 41.36 22.05
CA VAL A 593 21.68 40.28 23.04
C VAL A 593 22.45 40.74 24.29
N SER A 594 21.72 41.13 25.33
CA SER A 594 22.31 41.52 26.63
C SER A 594 22.73 40.29 27.44
N GLN A 595 23.77 40.48 28.26
CA GLN A 595 24.41 39.51 29.15
C GLN A 595 23.44 38.73 30.07
N GLN A 596 22.23 39.24 30.32
CA GLN A 596 21.22 38.61 31.19
C GLN A 596 20.58 37.35 30.56
N ALA A 597 20.60 37.20 29.24
CA ALA A 597 19.98 36.04 28.57
C ALA A 597 20.79 34.72 28.73
N CYS A 598 22.13 34.77 28.75
CA CYS A 598 22.94 33.55 29.02
C CYS A 598 22.87 33.14 30.52
N GLN A 599 22.50 34.03 31.46
CA GLN A 599 22.41 33.70 32.89
C GLN A 599 21.02 33.19 33.33
N ALA A 600 19.93 33.63 32.67
CA ALA A 600 18.58 33.22 33.04
C ALA A 600 18.23 31.77 32.62
N ASN A 601 18.68 31.33 31.43
CA ASN A 601 18.32 30.01 30.87
C ASN A 601 19.05 28.81 31.49
N LEU A 602 20.08 29.04 32.31
CA LEU A 602 20.78 27.97 33.05
C LEU A 602 20.18 27.72 34.45
N LYS A 603 19.42 28.68 34.99
CA LYS A 603 18.81 28.58 36.32
C LYS A 603 17.41 27.96 36.32
N GLN A 604 16.71 27.94 35.18
CA GLN A 604 15.32 27.47 35.11
C GLN A 604 15.17 25.97 34.86
N THR A 605 16.27 25.22 34.72
CA THR A 605 16.26 23.79 34.36
C THR A 605 16.73 22.86 35.48
N PHE A 606 17.00 23.40 36.68
CA PHE A 606 17.39 22.65 37.88
C PHE A 606 16.37 22.83 39.01
N GLU A 607 15.09 22.53 38.74
CA GLU A 607 14.15 22.09 39.78
C GLU A 607 13.50 20.80 39.26
N VAL A 608 14.04 19.69 39.74
CA VAL A 608 13.51 18.34 39.57
C VAL A 608 12.40 18.19 40.62
N GLU A 609 11.14 18.15 40.19
CA GLU A 609 10.07 17.63 41.05
C GLU A 609 10.18 16.11 41.14
N GLN A 610 10.35 15.61 42.36
CA GLN A 610 10.00 14.25 42.73
C GLN A 610 9.19 14.25 44.05
N PRO A 611 8.37 13.21 44.26
CA PRO A 611 7.05 13.31 44.88
C PRO A 611 7.07 12.96 46.37
N PHE A 612 6.09 13.47 47.13
CA PHE A 612 5.75 12.90 48.43
C PHE A 612 4.23 12.81 48.64
N SER A 613 3.81 11.58 48.91
CA SER A 613 2.52 11.16 49.43
C SER A 613 2.27 11.67 50.84
N GLN A 614 1.03 12.04 51.17
CA GLN A 614 0.30 11.58 52.37
C GLN A 614 -1.12 12.17 52.42
N ASP A 615 -2.13 11.29 52.31
CA ASP A 615 -3.52 11.48 52.76
C ASP A 615 -3.63 11.07 54.27
N PRO A 616 -4.81 11.13 54.94
CA PRO A 616 -5.72 12.26 55.14
C PRO A 616 -6.26 12.33 56.61
N VAL A 617 -6.64 13.49 57.17
CA VAL A 617 -7.59 13.52 58.32
C VAL A 617 -8.47 14.79 58.35
N SER A 618 -9.76 14.51 58.56
CA SER A 618 -10.99 15.27 58.87
C SER A 618 -10.93 16.64 59.58
N HIS A 619 -11.86 17.54 59.22
CA HIS A 619 -13.04 17.87 60.05
C HIS A 619 -14.12 18.74 59.35
N SER A 620 -15.31 18.14 59.22
CA SER A 620 -16.68 18.65 59.47
C SER A 620 -17.06 20.14 59.32
N GLY A 621 -18.14 20.39 58.56
CA GLY A 621 -19.24 21.28 59.02
C GLY A 621 -20.04 22.06 57.96
N PHE A 622 -21.25 21.54 57.61
CA PHE A 622 -22.56 22.21 57.34
C PHE A 622 -22.61 23.55 56.53
N SER A 623 -23.54 23.86 55.60
CA SER A 623 -24.94 23.42 55.38
C SER A 623 -25.56 24.07 54.12
N GLN A 624 -26.58 23.39 53.55
CA GLN A 624 -27.84 23.87 52.90
C GLN A 624 -27.79 24.55 51.51
N GLU A 625 -28.36 23.93 50.46
CA GLU A 625 -29.77 23.95 49.98
C GLU A 625 -30.13 25.19 49.15
N ALA A 626 -30.47 25.00 47.87
CA ALA A 626 -31.79 25.27 47.29
C ALA A 626 -31.73 25.56 45.76
N SER A 627 -32.43 24.70 45.02
CA SER A 627 -33.25 24.94 43.82
C SER A 627 -33.24 26.30 43.10
N GLY A 628 -33.14 26.21 41.77
CA GLY A 628 -33.53 27.22 40.77
C GLY A 628 -33.38 26.66 39.37
#